data_AF-A0A9X1ZS58-F1
#
_entry.id   AF-A0A9X1ZS58-F1
#
_cell.length_a   1.000
_cell.length_b   1.000
_cell.length_c   1.000
_cell.angle_alpha   90.00
_cell.angle_beta   90.00
_cell.angle_gamma   90.00
#
_symmetry.space_group_name_H-M   'P 1'
#
loop_
_entity.id
_entity.type
_entity.pdbx_description
1 polymer ?
#
loop_
_entity_poly.entity_id
_entity_poly.type
_entity_poly.pdbx_seq_one_letter_code
_entity_poly.pdbx_strand_id
1 'polypeptide(L)'
;MKLNYSGTHLKVYNLVARANQIISSVAFQQDLRAFLNNHYADNVVDEFLSHLQTSGCDIKITSHWKPFSQRVIYVDKAGLSINSARLKRPSKFYISLLLERAFIVFDQKYDISEKTLKIKDIEEKEDVLQGIGYLAQLPVV
;
A
#
# COMPACT_ATOMS: atom_id res chain seq x y z
N MET A 1 -1.51 -9.84 -2.17
CA MET A 1 -1.57 -8.56 -2.90
C MET A 1 -0.28 -8.41 -3.68
N LYS A 2 -0.36 -7.90 -4.91
CA LYS A 2 0.78 -7.65 -5.78
C LYS A 2 0.55 -6.39 -6.60
N LEU A 3 1.58 -5.55 -6.69
CA LEU A 3 1.57 -4.33 -7.50
C LEU A 3 2.15 -4.64 -8.88
N ASN A 4 1.37 -4.42 -9.94
CA ASN A 4 1.75 -4.78 -11.30
C ASN A 4 1.97 -3.51 -12.15
N TYR A 5 3.24 -3.23 -12.46
CA TYR A 5 3.63 -2.15 -13.35
C TYR A 5 4.10 -2.70 -14.70
N SER A 6 3.42 -2.34 -15.78
CA SER A 6 3.74 -2.76 -17.15
C SER A 6 4.36 -1.65 -18.01
N GLY A 7 4.72 -0.51 -17.41
CA GLY A 7 5.33 0.61 -18.13
C GLY A 7 6.86 0.53 -18.17
N THR A 8 7.47 1.48 -18.87
CA THR A 8 8.92 1.49 -19.15
C THR A 8 9.72 2.44 -18.25
N HIS A 9 9.07 3.18 -17.35
CA HIS A 9 9.76 4.20 -16.54
C HIS A 9 10.54 3.55 -15.38
N LEU A 10 11.86 3.47 -15.51
CA LEU A 10 12.75 2.76 -14.58
C LEU A 10 12.56 3.13 -13.10
N LYS A 11 12.39 4.41 -12.77
CA LYS A 11 12.19 4.82 -11.36
C LYS A 11 10.87 4.29 -10.79
N VAL A 12 9.83 4.20 -11.62
CA VAL A 12 8.52 3.67 -11.21
C VAL A 12 8.62 2.17 -11.05
N TYR A 13 9.28 1.49 -11.99
CA TYR A 13 9.57 0.07 -11.89
C TYR A 13 10.30 -0.28 -10.58
N ASN A 14 11.40 0.43 -10.26
CA ASN A 14 12.16 0.20 -9.03
C ASN A 14 11.33 0.46 -7.78
N LEU A 15 10.50 1.51 -7.79
CA LEU A 15 9.59 1.82 -6.68
C LEU A 15 8.59 0.68 -6.45
N VAL A 16 7.95 0.18 -7.51
CA VAL A 16 6.97 -0.90 -7.45
C VAL A 16 7.61 -2.23 -7.05
N ALA A 17 8.79 -2.54 -7.60
CA ALA A 17 9.55 -3.73 -7.23
C ALA A 17 9.92 -3.71 -5.74
N ARG A 18 10.37 -2.57 -5.22
CA ARG A 18 10.70 -2.44 -3.79
C ARG A 18 9.47 -2.53 -2.89
N ALA A 19 8.35 -1.93 -3.29
CA ALA A 19 7.09 -2.05 -2.56
C ALA A 19 6.61 -3.51 -2.50
N ASN A 20 6.69 -4.25 -3.61
CA ASN A 20 6.37 -5.68 -3.62
C ASN A 20 7.28 -6.49 -2.69
N GLN A 21 8.59 -6.21 -2.66
CA GLN A 21 9.52 -6.86 -1.71
C GLN A 21 9.11 -6.64 -0.26
N ILE A 22 8.70 -5.41 0.09
CA ILE A 22 8.25 -5.06 1.45
C ILE A 22 6.96 -5.80 1.79
N ILE A 23 5.96 -5.79 0.89
CA ILE A 23 4.70 -6.52 1.10
C ILE A 23 4.98 -8.00 1.37
N SER A 24 5.91 -8.62 0.63
CA SER A 24 6.27 -10.03 0.81
C SER A 24 7.25 -10.32 1.96
N SER A 25 7.76 -9.30 2.63
CA SER A 25 8.79 -9.46 3.68
C SER A 25 8.18 -9.99 4.97
N VAL A 26 8.79 -11.03 5.55
CA VAL A 26 8.38 -11.58 6.85
C VAL A 26 8.44 -10.51 7.95
N ALA A 27 9.48 -9.69 7.98
CA ALA A 27 9.62 -8.64 8.98
C ALA A 27 8.48 -7.62 8.91
N PHE A 28 8.12 -7.19 7.69
CA PHE A 28 6.99 -6.27 7.50
C PHE A 28 5.66 -6.91 7.94
N GLN A 29 5.47 -8.20 7.69
CA GLN A 29 4.26 -8.92 8.14
C GLN A 29 4.19 -9.01 9.67
N GLN A 30 5.32 -9.19 10.35
CA GLN A 30 5.40 -9.19 11.81
C GLN A 30 5.12 -7.79 12.39
N ASP A 31 5.73 -6.75 11.82
CA ASP A 31 5.50 -5.35 12.23
C ASP A 31 4.03 -4.96 12.02
N LEU A 32 3.45 -5.36 10.88
CA LEU A 32 2.05 -5.12 10.56
C LEU A 32 1.10 -5.84 11.51
N ARG A 33 1.40 -7.11 11.85
CA ARG A 33 0.65 -7.85 12.87
C ARG A 33 0.70 -7.13 14.22
N ALA A 34 1.90 -6.76 14.67
CA ALA A 34 2.09 -6.09 15.96
C ALA A 34 1.35 -4.74 16.01
N PHE A 35 1.40 -3.98 14.92
CA PHE A 35 0.65 -2.73 14.77
C PHE A 35 -0.85 -2.97 14.88
N LEU A 36 -1.41 -3.90 14.10
CA LEU A 36 -2.84 -4.16 14.10
C LEU A 36 -3.33 -4.76 15.43
N ASN A 37 -2.54 -5.61 16.09
CA ASN A 37 -2.88 -6.20 17.39
C ASN A 37 -3.00 -5.17 18.52
N ASN A 38 -2.44 -3.96 18.37
CA ASN A 38 -2.66 -2.89 19.34
C ASN A 38 -4.08 -2.31 19.28
N HIS A 39 -4.80 -2.56 18.19
CA HIS A 39 -6.10 -1.95 17.91
C HIS A 39 -7.22 -2.98 17.68
N TYR A 40 -6.88 -4.21 17.27
CA TYR A 40 -7.82 -5.25 16.85
C TYR A 40 -7.52 -6.60 17.51
N ALA A 41 -8.54 -7.47 17.60
CA ALA A 41 -8.39 -8.81 18.14
C ALA A 41 -7.58 -9.73 17.20
N ASP A 42 -6.81 -10.68 17.75
CA ASP A 42 -5.91 -11.56 16.99
C ASP A 42 -6.58 -12.26 15.80
N ASN A 43 -7.81 -12.75 15.97
CA ASN A 43 -8.55 -13.43 14.90
C ASN A 43 -8.88 -12.51 13.71
N VAL A 44 -9.14 -11.22 13.98
CA VAL A 44 -9.39 -10.20 12.97
C VAL A 44 -8.09 -9.86 12.21
N VAL A 45 -6.98 -9.78 12.94
CA VAL A 45 -5.67 -9.52 12.35
C VAL A 45 -5.20 -10.70 11.49
N ASP A 46 -5.43 -11.93 11.93
CA ASP A 46 -5.13 -13.13 11.16
C ASP A 46 -5.91 -13.17 9.84
N GLU A 47 -7.20 -12.82 9.87
CA GLU A 47 -8.04 -12.75 8.67
C GLU A 47 -7.53 -11.67 7.70
N PHE A 48 -7.20 -10.48 8.21
CA PHE A 48 -6.60 -9.39 7.43
C PHE A 48 -5.32 -9.84 6.72
N LEU A 49 -4.38 -10.43 7.47
CA LEU A 49 -3.09 -10.87 6.94
C LEU A 49 -3.26 -12.02 5.94
N SER A 50 -4.20 -12.93 6.20
CA SER A 50 -4.58 -13.99 5.28
C SER A 50 -5.07 -13.42 3.96
N HIS A 51 -5.99 -12.45 3.98
CA HIS A 51 -6.43 -11.77 2.75
C HIS A 51 -5.28 -11.05 2.07
N LEU A 52 -4.41 -10.36 2.81
CA LEU A 52 -3.26 -9.68 2.23
C LEU A 52 -2.36 -10.64 1.45
N GLN A 53 -2.19 -11.88 1.91
CA GLN A 53 -1.35 -12.89 1.25
C GLN A 53 -2.07 -13.66 0.15
N THR A 54 -3.32 -14.08 0.38
CA THR A 54 -4.01 -15.09 -0.45
C THR A 54 -5.01 -14.50 -1.46
N SER A 55 -5.40 -13.23 -1.30
CA SER A 55 -6.49 -12.61 -2.07
C SER A 55 -6.34 -12.58 -3.59
N GLY A 56 -5.15 -12.88 -4.14
CA GLY A 56 -4.86 -12.64 -5.57
C GLY A 56 -5.07 -11.19 -5.97
N CYS A 57 -5.00 -10.24 -5.02
CA CYS A 57 -5.23 -8.83 -5.31
C CYS A 57 -4.10 -8.25 -6.16
N ASP A 58 -4.32 -8.19 -7.47
CA ASP A 58 -3.46 -7.51 -8.42
C ASP A 58 -3.89 -6.05 -8.57
N ILE A 59 -3.04 -5.13 -8.12
CA ILE A 59 -3.25 -3.69 -8.26
C ILE A 59 -2.41 -3.21 -9.45
N LYS A 60 -3.09 -2.78 -10.51
CA LYS A 60 -2.42 -2.23 -11.68
C LYS A 60 -1.84 -0.85 -11.37
N ILE A 61 -0.56 -0.67 -11.71
CA ILE A 61 0.16 0.59 -11.62
C ILE A 61 0.36 1.12 -13.03
N THR A 62 0.01 2.39 -13.25
CA THR A 62 0.31 3.12 -14.47
C THR A 62 1.21 4.31 -14.17
N SER A 63 2.00 4.72 -15.16
CA SER A 63 2.85 5.91 -15.04
C SER A 63 2.57 6.89 -16.16
N HIS A 64 2.58 8.18 -15.85
CA HIS A 64 2.40 9.24 -16.81
C HIS A 64 3.33 10.40 -16.50
N TRP A 65 3.66 11.19 -17.51
CA TRP A 65 4.46 12.41 -17.34
C TRP A 65 3.53 13.62 -17.41
N LYS A 66 3.16 14.18 -16.24
CA LYS A 66 2.28 15.36 -16.13
C LYS A 66 2.96 16.43 -15.29
N PRO A 67 3.82 17.29 -15.88
CA PRO A 67 4.69 18.21 -15.13
C PRO A 67 3.93 19.26 -14.33
N PHE A 68 2.74 19.67 -14.80
CA PHE A 68 1.92 20.69 -14.12
C PHE A 68 1.03 20.12 -13.01
N SER A 69 0.82 18.80 -12.98
CA SER A 69 0.06 18.16 -11.90
C SER A 69 0.86 18.16 -10.60
N GLN A 70 0.21 18.50 -9.49
CA GLN A 70 0.79 18.41 -8.14
C GLN A 70 0.69 17.00 -7.56
N ARG A 71 -0.16 16.13 -8.12
CA ARG A 71 -0.34 14.76 -7.62
C ARG A 71 0.84 13.88 -8.04
N VAL A 72 1.42 13.17 -7.07
CA VAL A 72 2.56 12.27 -7.31
C VAL A 72 2.12 10.82 -7.46
N ILE A 73 1.41 10.29 -6.46
CA ILE A 73 0.81 8.96 -6.47
C ILE A 73 -0.66 9.15 -6.10
N TYR A 74 -1.56 8.60 -6.89
CA TYR A 74 -2.99 8.74 -6.65
C TYR A 74 -3.76 7.53 -7.17
N VAL A 75 -4.91 7.27 -6.56
CA VAL A 75 -5.86 6.25 -7.00
C VAL A 75 -6.64 6.80 -8.19
N ASP A 76 -6.82 5.98 -9.22
CA ASP A 76 -7.71 6.24 -10.35
C ASP A 76 -8.61 5.03 -10.63
N LYS A 77 -9.49 5.13 -11.64
CA LYS A 77 -10.43 4.06 -11.99
C LYS A 77 -9.76 2.74 -12.40
N ALA A 78 -8.49 2.78 -12.81
CA ALA A 78 -7.75 1.62 -13.28
C ALA A 78 -6.80 1.03 -12.22
N GLY A 79 -6.72 1.63 -11.02
CA GLY A 79 -5.85 1.21 -9.93
C GLY A 79 -5.05 2.39 -9.39
N LEU A 80 -3.73 2.33 -9.52
CA LEU A 80 -2.84 3.41 -9.08
C LEU A 80 -2.10 4.06 -10.24
N SER A 81 -1.95 5.37 -10.11
CA SER A 81 -1.34 6.24 -11.10
C SER A 81 -0.15 6.97 -10.48
N ILE A 82 1.00 6.91 -11.14
CA ILE A 82 2.24 7.58 -10.70
C ILE A 82 2.67 8.64 -11.70
N ASN A 83 2.82 9.87 -11.23
CA ASN A 83 3.34 10.97 -12.03
C ASN A 83 4.87 10.96 -12.01
N SER A 84 5.47 10.45 -13.08
CA SER A 84 6.93 10.32 -13.19
C SER A 84 7.65 11.68 -13.20
N ALA A 85 6.98 12.76 -13.63
CA ALA A 85 7.53 14.11 -13.61
C ALA A 85 7.82 14.63 -12.19
N ARG A 86 7.10 14.11 -11.18
CA ARG A 86 7.27 14.49 -9.77
C ARG A 86 8.13 13.49 -8.99
N LEU A 87 8.42 12.33 -9.57
CA LEU A 87 9.22 11.29 -8.95
C LEU A 87 10.72 11.61 -9.07
N LYS A 88 11.25 12.36 -8.10
CA LYS A 88 12.67 12.77 -8.07
C LYS A 88 13.60 11.56 -7.97
N ARG A 89 13.54 10.82 -6.85
CA ARG A 89 14.29 9.57 -6.58
C ARG A 89 13.38 8.61 -5.81
N PRO A 90 13.47 7.28 -6.00
CA PRO A 90 12.83 6.32 -5.12
C PRO A 90 13.33 6.54 -3.69
N SER A 91 12.43 6.92 -2.79
CA SER A 91 12.73 7.16 -1.39
C SER A 91 11.73 6.40 -0.52
N LYS A 92 12.05 6.20 0.75
CA LYS A 92 11.14 5.62 1.74
C LYS A 92 9.78 6.32 1.75
N PHE A 93 9.77 7.65 1.58
CA PHE A 93 8.55 8.44 1.44
C PHE A 93 7.66 7.97 0.28
N TYR A 94 8.21 7.82 -0.94
CA TYR A 94 7.39 7.38 -2.08
C TYR A 94 6.93 5.92 -1.97
N ILE A 95 7.72 5.06 -1.32
CA ILE A 95 7.34 3.68 -1.05
C ILE A 95 6.15 3.65 -0.08
N SER A 96 6.26 4.40 1.02
CA SER A 96 5.23 4.57 2.03
C SER A 96 3.92 5.08 1.41
N LEU A 97 4.00 6.17 0.66
CA LEU A 97 2.85 6.73 -0.03
C LEU A 97 2.26 5.74 -1.05
N LEU A 98 3.09 4.98 -1.77
CA LEU A 98 2.60 3.96 -2.70
C LEU A 98 1.82 2.86 -1.98
N LEU A 99 2.33 2.41 -0.84
CA LEU A 99 1.69 1.35 -0.06
C LEU A 99 0.43 1.84 0.60
N GLU A 100 0.41 3.02 1.22
CA GLU A 100 -0.81 3.66 1.73
C GLU A 100 -1.92 3.66 0.66
N ARG A 101 -1.61 4.11 -0.57
CA ARG A 101 -2.59 4.11 -1.67
C ARG A 101 -2.95 2.70 -2.15
N ALA A 102 -2.02 1.75 -2.12
CA ALA A 102 -2.31 0.36 -2.46
C ALA A 102 -3.25 -0.29 -1.44
N PHE A 103 -3.06 -0.01 -0.15
CA PHE A 103 -3.93 -0.52 0.91
C PHE A 103 -5.33 0.11 0.84
N ILE A 104 -5.46 1.36 0.39
CA ILE A 104 -6.78 1.95 0.05
C ILE A 104 -7.47 1.13 -1.04
N VAL A 105 -6.77 0.80 -2.13
CA VAL A 105 -7.36 0.04 -3.24
C VAL A 105 -7.68 -1.40 -2.81
N PHE A 106 -6.82 -2.00 -2.00
CA PHE A 106 -7.03 -3.33 -1.43
C PHE A 106 -8.27 -3.34 -0.53
N ASP A 107 -8.37 -2.35 0.36
CA ASP A 107 -9.52 -2.16 1.23
C ASP A 107 -10.81 -1.98 0.42
N GLN A 108 -10.84 -1.09 -0.58
CA GLN A 108 -12.00 -0.91 -1.45
C GLN A 108 -12.45 -2.18 -2.17
N LYS A 109 -11.53 -3.11 -2.46
CA LYS A 109 -11.82 -4.33 -3.21
C LYS A 109 -12.38 -5.45 -2.34
N TYR A 110 -11.90 -5.58 -1.11
CA TYR A 110 -12.31 -6.66 -0.19
C TYR A 110 -13.13 -6.18 1.00
N ASP A 111 -13.34 -4.87 1.11
CA ASP A 111 -14.08 -4.21 2.17
C ASP A 111 -13.52 -4.52 3.56
N ILE A 112 -12.19 -4.46 3.67
CA ILE A 112 -11.44 -4.99 4.81
C ILE A 112 -11.67 -4.14 6.06
N SER A 113 -11.65 -2.82 5.93
CA SER A 113 -11.89 -1.87 7.00
C SER A 113 -13.27 -2.07 7.61
N GLU A 114 -14.32 -2.27 6.79
CA GLU A 114 -15.69 -2.39 7.29
C GLU A 114 -16.03 -3.83 7.74
N LYS A 115 -15.67 -4.84 6.94
CA LYS A 115 -16.06 -6.24 7.23
C LYS A 115 -15.10 -6.95 8.17
N THR A 116 -13.80 -6.78 7.98
CA THR A 116 -12.78 -7.50 8.75
C THR A 116 -12.41 -6.69 10.00
N LEU A 117 -11.93 -5.46 9.83
CA LEU A 117 -11.45 -4.61 10.92
C LEU A 117 -12.60 -3.93 11.70
N LYS A 118 -13.82 -3.91 11.15
CA LYS A 118 -15.03 -3.30 11.75
C LYS A 118 -14.86 -1.83 12.14
N ILE A 119 -14.04 -1.12 11.39
CA ILE A 119 -13.79 0.31 11.54
C ILE A 119 -15.05 1.07 11.13
N LYS A 120 -15.60 1.87 12.04
CA LYS A 120 -16.79 2.70 11.79
C LYS A 120 -16.45 4.17 11.57
N ASP A 121 -15.29 4.58 12.04
CA ASP A 121 -14.84 5.95 11.96
C ASP A 121 -13.86 6.16 10.79
N ILE A 122 -14.03 7.27 10.09
CA ILE A 122 -13.21 7.60 8.92
C ILE A 122 -11.80 7.98 9.37
N GLU A 123 -11.65 8.66 10.50
CA GLU A 123 -10.32 9.05 11.02
C GLU A 123 -9.52 7.82 11.42
N GLU A 124 -10.11 6.88 12.16
CA GLU A 124 -9.49 5.59 12.48
C GLU A 124 -9.03 4.84 11.21
N LYS A 125 -9.85 4.84 10.15
CA LYS A 125 -9.50 4.21 8.88
C LYS A 125 -8.28 4.88 8.25
N GLU A 126 -8.24 6.21 8.23
CA GLU A 126 -7.10 6.96 7.70
C GLU A 126 -5.83 6.72 8.52
N ASP A 127 -5.93 6.67 9.84
CA ASP A 127 -4.81 6.40 10.74
C ASP A 127 -4.21 5.01 10.53
N VAL A 128 -5.05 3.98 10.38
CA VAL A 128 -4.60 2.62 10.05
C VAL A 128 -3.88 2.61 8.71
N LEU A 129 -4.45 3.23 7.68
CA LEU A 129 -3.85 3.25 6.34
C LEU A 129 -2.52 4.02 6.31
N GLN A 130 -2.43 5.14 7.02
CA GLN A 130 -1.19 5.91 7.17
C GLN A 130 -0.16 5.13 7.99
N GLY A 131 -0.58 4.47 9.08
CA GLY A 131 0.28 3.63 9.91
C GLY A 131 0.91 2.50 9.11
N ILE A 132 0.14 1.81 8.27
CA ILE A 132 0.65 0.78 7.35
C ILE A 132 1.69 1.38 6.39
N GLY A 133 1.41 2.56 5.83
CA GLY A 133 2.36 3.31 5.02
C GLY A 133 3.66 3.61 5.78
N TYR A 134 3.57 4.01 7.05
CA TYR A 134 4.72 4.32 7.90
C TYR A 134 5.59 3.10 8.18
N LEU A 135 5.00 1.94 8.47
CA LEU A 135 5.72 0.68 8.71
C LEU A 135 6.65 0.32 7.54
N ALA A 136 6.25 0.64 6.30
CA ALA A 136 7.08 0.40 5.13
C ALA A 136 8.34 1.28 5.03
N GLN A 137 8.48 2.30 5.89
CA GLN A 137 9.68 3.13 5.99
C GLN A 137 10.71 2.56 6.96
N LEU A 138 10.29 1.64 7.84
CA LEU A 138 11.16 1.03 8.83
C LEU A 138 12.26 0.20 8.14
N PRO A 139 13.48 0.17 8.70
CA PRO A 139 14.51 -0.74 8.21
C PRO A 139 14.01 -2.19 8.36
N VAL A 140 14.00 -2.92 7.25
CA VAL A 140 13.84 -4.37 7.28
C VAL A 140 15.16 -4.91 7.85
N VAL A 141 15.14 -5.30 9.13
CA VAL A 141 16.29 -5.88 9.85
C VAL A 141 16.56 -7.28 9.33
#